data_AF-A0AAU9I6U3-F1
#
_entry.id   AF-A0AAU9I6U3-F1
#
_cell.length_a   1.000
_cell.length_b   1.000
_cell.length_c   1.000
_cell.angle_alpha   90.00
_cell.angle_beta   90.00
_cell.angle_gamma   90.00
#
_symmetry.space_group_name_H-M   'P 1'
#
loop_
_entity.id
_entity.type
_entity.pdbx_description
1 polymer ?
#
loop_
_entity_poly.entity_id
_entity_poly.type
_entity_poly.pdbx_seq_one_letter_code
_entity_poly.pdbx_strand_id
1 'polypeptide(L)'
;MPSNETPSKNSTNCTPSLVRIERIDDVVFAIFTDPARPGFEYDPSIRSVQQALEIARHVAEKRWVTALHLQQYKALMLAEFGEGACNG
;
A
#
# COMPACT_ATOMS: atom_id res chain seq x y z
N MET A 1 38.66 15.53 -22.50
CA MET A 1 38.52 14.60 -21.37
C MET A 1 37.23 14.94 -20.64
N PRO A 2 36.13 14.20 -20.85
CA PRO A 2 34.93 14.34 -20.03
C PRO A 2 34.95 13.25 -18.94
N SER A 3 34.26 13.31 -17.81
CA SER A 3 33.58 14.34 -17.02
C SER A 3 33.03 13.57 -15.82
N ASN A 4 33.05 14.16 -14.63
CA ASN A 4 32.07 13.91 -13.56
C ASN A 4 31.78 12.45 -13.13
N GLU A 5 32.58 11.91 -12.21
CA GLU A 5 32.07 10.91 -11.27
C GLU A 5 31.34 11.64 -10.14
N THR A 6 30.05 11.87 -10.36
CA THR A 6 29.12 12.34 -9.35
C THR A 6 28.83 11.15 -8.42
N PRO A 7 28.97 11.25 -7.09
CA PRO A 7 28.60 10.15 -6.21
C PRO A 7 27.10 9.88 -6.38
N SER A 8 26.77 8.67 -6.82
CA SER A 8 25.40 8.19 -6.94
C SER A 8 24.73 8.34 -5.59
N LYS A 9 23.90 9.38 -5.51
CA LYS A 9 22.96 9.67 -4.44
C LYS A 9 21.94 8.54 -4.42
N ASN A 10 22.29 7.40 -3.82
CA ASN A 10 21.33 6.38 -3.42
C ASN A 10 20.64 6.90 -2.15
N SER A 11 19.94 8.02 -2.29
CA SER A 11 18.93 8.46 -1.34
C SER A 11 17.68 7.65 -1.61
N THR A 12 17.75 6.35 -1.33
CA THR A 12 16.55 5.59 -1.00
C THR A 12 16.05 6.22 0.30
N ASN A 13 15.22 7.26 0.17
CA ASN A 13 14.19 7.51 1.15
C ASN A 13 13.33 6.24 1.14
N CYS A 14 13.79 5.21 1.85
CA CYS A 14 13.04 3.99 2.13
C CYS A 14 11.93 4.40 3.08
N THR A 15 10.94 5.13 2.57
CA THR A 15 9.66 5.24 3.26
C THR A 15 9.20 3.80 3.43
N PRO A 16 9.09 3.27 4.65
CA PRO A 16 8.72 1.88 4.84
C PRO A 16 7.37 1.66 4.16
N SER A 17 7.30 0.63 3.32
CA SER A 17 6.02 0.20 2.74
C SER A 17 5.16 -0.29 3.90
N LEU A 18 4.16 0.51 4.26
CA LEU A 18 3.20 0.22 5.31
C LEU A 18 2.06 -0.67 4.81
N VAL A 19 1.90 -0.75 3.49
CA VAL A 19 0.95 -1.61 2.81
C VAL A 19 1.67 -2.39 1.73
N ARG A 20 1.44 -3.70 1.69
CA ARG A 20 1.89 -4.59 0.62
C ARG A 20 0.71 -5.40 0.09
N ILE A 21 0.80 -5.83 -1.17
CA ILE A 21 -0.19 -6.70 -1.77
C ILE A 21 0.43 -8.07 -2.01
N GLU A 22 -0.29 -9.13 -1.65
CA GLU A 22 0.04 -10.50 -2.02
C GLU A 22 -1.14 -11.13 -2.77
N ARG A 23 -0.86 -11.86 -3.85
CA ARG A 23 -1.88 -12.56 -4.63
C ARG A 23 -1.74 -14.06 -4.41
N ILE A 24 -2.82 -14.70 -3.96
CA ILE A 24 -2.88 -16.14 -3.71
C ILE A 24 -4.18 -16.67 -4.31
N ASP A 25 -4.09 -17.63 -5.22
CA ASP A 25 -5.25 -18.27 -5.87
C ASP A 25 -6.31 -17.27 -6.38
N ASP A 26 -5.88 -16.28 -7.15
CA ASP A 26 -6.71 -15.19 -7.72
C ASP A 26 -7.30 -14.19 -6.69
N VAL A 27 -7.02 -14.39 -5.39
CA VAL A 27 -7.42 -13.47 -4.33
C VAL A 27 -6.28 -12.49 -4.03
N VAL A 28 -6.60 -11.21 -3.93
CA VAL A 28 -5.65 -10.14 -3.59
C VAL A 28 -5.72 -9.87 -2.09
N PHE A 29 -4.63 -10.02 -1.37
CA PHE A 29 -4.52 -9.71 0.07
C PHE A 29 -3.78 -8.40 0.23
N ALA A 30 -4.39 -7.44 0.92
CA ALA A 30 -3.72 -6.20 1.27
C ALA A 30 -3.24 -6.24 2.70
N ILE A 31 -1.93 -6.26 2.90
CA ILE A 31 -1.33 -6.44 4.20
C ILE A 31 -0.84 -5.09 4.71
N PHE A 32 -1.48 -4.62 5.76
CA PHE A 32 -1.17 -3.39 6.46
C PHE A 32 -0.32 -3.70 7.68
N THR A 33 0.80 -3.01 7.82
CA THR A 33 1.74 -3.15 8.94
C THR A 33 1.72 -1.90 9.80
N ASP A 34 1.51 -2.04 11.11
CA ASP A 34 1.59 -0.93 12.04
C ASP A 34 3.03 -0.67 12.48
N PRO A 35 3.65 0.48 12.12
CA PRO A 35 5.02 0.78 12.54
C PRO A 35 5.15 0.98 14.05
N ALA A 36 4.05 1.26 14.76
CA ALA A 36 4.04 1.40 16.21
C ALA A 36 3.93 0.04 16.95
N ARG A 37 3.56 -1.04 16.24
CA ARG A 37 3.37 -2.38 16.82
C ARG A 37 4.07 -3.43 15.94
N PRO A 38 5.37 -3.68 16.18
CA PRO A 38 6.10 -4.69 15.42
C PRO A 38 5.45 -6.07 15.59
N GLY A 39 5.14 -6.72 14.47
CA GLY A 39 4.46 -8.02 14.42
C GLY A 39 2.93 -7.96 14.35
N PHE A 40 2.33 -6.76 14.35
CA PHE A 40 0.91 -6.60 14.03
C PHE A 40 0.73 -6.39 12.53
N GLU A 41 -0.05 -7.29 11.93
CA GLU A 41 -0.40 -7.26 10.51
C GLU A 41 -1.92 -7.40 10.37
N TYR A 42 -2.48 -6.66 9.42
CA TYR A 42 -3.88 -6.77 9.05
C TYR A 42 -3.95 -7.07 7.55
N ASP A 43 -4.44 -8.27 7.20
CA ASP A 43 -4.37 -8.87 5.87
C ASP A 43 -5.76 -9.18 5.25
N PRO A 44 -6.63 -8.19 5.05
CA PRO A 44 -7.93 -8.43 4.41
C PRO A 44 -7.77 -8.95 2.97
N SER A 45 -8.57 -9.97 2.64
CA SER A 45 -8.75 -10.48 1.29
C SER A 45 -9.69 -9.58 0.48
N ILE A 46 -9.31 -9.32 -0.77
CA ILE A 46 -9.98 -8.42 -1.71
C ILE A 46 -10.21 -9.19 -3.00
N ARG A 47 -11.48 -9.30 -3.38
CA ARG A 47 -11.88 -9.93 -4.65
C ARG A 47 -12.44 -8.96 -5.67
N SER A 48 -12.66 -7.71 -5.28
CA SER A 48 -13.30 -6.70 -6.12
C SER A 48 -12.96 -5.29 -5.65
N VAL A 49 -13.06 -4.34 -6.57
CA VAL A 49 -12.94 -2.90 -6.30
C VAL A 49 -13.84 -2.44 -5.15
N GLN A 50 -15.09 -2.90 -5.11
CA GLN A 50 -16.04 -2.49 -4.07
C GLN A 50 -15.57 -2.92 -2.68
N GLN A 51 -15.09 -4.18 -2.53
CA GLN A 51 -14.47 -4.64 -1.29
C GLN A 51 -13.23 -3.82 -0.94
N ALA A 52 -12.41 -3.46 -1.95
CA ALA A 52 -11.24 -2.65 -1.71
C ALA A 52 -11.60 -1.30 -1.07
N LEU A 53 -12.67 -0.66 -1.55
CA LEU A 53 -13.19 0.60 -1.00
C LEU A 53 -13.80 0.43 0.40
N GLU A 54 -14.54 -0.64 0.63
CA GLU A 54 -15.09 -0.96 1.96
C GLU A 54 -13.97 -1.17 2.98
N ILE A 55 -12.92 -1.91 2.59
CA ILE A 55 -11.73 -2.10 3.42
C ILE A 55 -11.04 -0.76 3.68
N ALA A 56 -10.85 0.10 2.66
CA ALA A 56 -10.28 1.43 2.84
C ALA A 56 -11.02 2.24 3.91
N ARG A 57 -12.35 2.23 3.86
CA ARG A 57 -13.20 2.91 4.85
C ARG A 57 -13.04 2.29 6.23
N HIS A 58 -13.09 0.96 6.31
CA HIS A 58 -12.93 0.24 7.57
C HIS A 58 -11.58 0.46 8.24
N VAL A 59 -10.49 0.46 7.46
CA VAL A 59 -9.14 0.70 7.98
C VAL A 59 -8.95 2.18 8.33
N ALA A 60 -9.58 3.12 7.62
CA ALA A 60 -9.53 4.55 7.95
C ALA A 60 -10.14 4.87 9.33
N GLU A 61 -11.07 4.05 9.83
CA GLU A 61 -11.61 4.18 11.18
C GLU A 61 -10.65 3.68 12.27
N LYS A 62 -9.58 2.97 11.91
CA LYS A 62 -8.60 2.44 12.87
C LYS A 62 -7.61 3.52 13.27
N ARG A 63 -7.42 3.69 14.58
CA ARG A 63 -6.50 4.72 15.14
C ARG A 63 -5.04 4.55 14.74
N TRP A 64 -4.60 3.35 14.38
CA TRP A 64 -3.22 3.06 13.97
C TRP A 64 -2.98 3.29 12.47
N VAL A 65 -4.04 3.43 11.68
CA VAL A 65 -3.94 3.66 10.25
C VAL A 65 -3.72 5.14 9.99
N THR A 66 -2.64 5.43 9.28
CA THR A 66 -2.26 6.81 8.92
C THR A 66 -2.67 7.14 7.49
N ALA A 67 -2.69 8.43 7.14
CA ALA A 67 -2.92 8.87 5.77
C ALA A 67 -1.98 8.19 4.76
N LEU A 68 -0.74 7.88 5.17
CA LEU A 68 0.24 7.17 4.34
C LEU A 68 -0.20 5.74 4.00
N HIS A 69 -0.82 5.02 4.95
CA HIS A 69 -1.37 3.69 4.68
C HIS A 69 -2.46 3.78 3.62
N LEU A 70 -3.41 4.71 3.77
CA LEU A 70 -4.52 4.88 2.84
C LEU A 70 -4.02 5.28 1.44
N GLN A 71 -3.01 6.15 1.37
CA GLN A 71 -2.40 6.56 0.11
C GLN A 71 -1.69 5.38 -0.59
N GLN A 72 -0.88 4.61 0.13
CA GLN A 72 -0.20 3.43 -0.42
C GLN A 72 -1.21 2.37 -0.86
N TYR A 73 -2.20 2.07 -0.02
CA TYR A 73 -3.27 1.14 -0.33
C TYR A 73 -4.04 1.56 -1.59
N LYS A 74 -4.44 2.83 -1.70
CA LYS A 74 -5.15 3.34 -2.88
C LYS A 74 -4.32 3.19 -4.15
N ALA A 75 -3.03 3.53 -4.10
CA ALA A 75 -2.13 3.38 -5.24
C ALA A 75 -1.98 1.92 -5.67
N LEU A 76 -1.85 1.01 -4.70
CA LEU A 76 -1.76 -0.43 -4.94
C LEU A 76 -3.07 -0.99 -5.51
N MET A 77 -4.22 -0.62 -4.95
CA MET A 77 -5.53 -1.05 -5.47
C MET A 77 -5.81 -0.52 -6.89
N LEU A 78 -5.38 0.70 -7.20
CA LEU A 78 -5.46 1.26 -8.56
C LEU A 78 -4.58 0.48 -9.54
N ALA A 79 -3.40 0.04 -9.11
CA ALA A 79 -2.51 -0.79 -9.92
C ALA A 79 -3.07 -2.21 -10.14
N GLU A 80 -3.67 -2.80 -9.10
CA GLU A 80 -4.21 -4.17 -9.16
C GLU A 80 -5.53 -4.28 -9.92
N PHE A 81 -6.42 -3.30 -9.77
CA PHE A 81 -7.79 -3.34 -10.32
C PHE A 81 -8.08 -2.29 -11.40
N GLY A 82 -7.15 -1.36 -11.68
CA GLY A 82 -7.29 -0.30 -12.69
C GLY A 82 -8.03 0.96 -12.21
N GLU A 83 -8.20 1.95 -13.11
CA GLU A 83 -8.83 3.27 -12.86
C GLU A 83 -10.28 3.22 -12.34
N GLY A 84 -10.95 2.07 -12.43
CA GLY A 84 -12.29 1.85 -11.88
C GLY A 84 -12.35 1.84 -10.34
N ALA A 85 -11.21 1.75 -9.65
CA ALA A 85 -11.16 1.60 -8.19
C ALA A 85 -11.47 2.87 -7.38
N CYS A 86 -11.47 4.06 -8.02
CA CYS A 86 -11.46 5.35 -7.31
C CYS A 86 -12.52 6.36 -7.77
N ASN A 87 -13.45 5.98 -8.66
CA ASN A 87 -14.48 6.87 -9.22
C ASN A 87 -15.93 6.46 -8.84
N GLY A 88 -16.11 5.72 -7.74
CA GLY A 88 -17.42 5.31 -7.22
C GLY A 88 -17.86 6.10 -6.01
#